data_AF-A0A8J7BXT6-F1
#
_entry.id   AF-A0A8J7BXT6-F1
#
_cell.length_a   1.000
_cell.length_b   1.000
_cell.length_c   1.000
_cell.angle_alpha   90.00
_cell.angle_beta   90.00
_cell.angle_gamma   90.00
#
_symmetry.space_group_name_H-M   'P 1'
#
loop_
_entity.id
_entity.type
_entity.pdbx_description
1 polymer ?
#
loop_
_entity_poly.entity_id
_entity_poly.type
_entity_poly.pdbx_seq_one_letter_code
_entity_poly.pdbx_strand_id
1 'polypeptide(L)'
;MTYQIRDQESHLQVPRGIDADKILELEEKVEFLLEQIESLKQYLCHKNYELQQIEQELGYTNKELRDALNAKLLNINEAMELAKNLLASNKPTKDILAELLIAIYSSW
;
A
#
# COMPACT_ATOMS: atom_id res chain seq x y z
N MET A 1 -3.59 12.29 94.04
CA MET A 1 -4.31 12.34 92.75
C MET A 1 -3.37 11.83 91.68
N THR A 2 -3.59 10.60 91.22
CA THR A 2 -2.75 9.91 90.23
C THR A 2 -3.60 9.64 89.01
N TYR A 3 -3.31 10.34 87.91
CA TYR A 3 -3.95 10.10 86.63
C TYR A 3 -3.30 8.89 85.96
N GLN A 4 -4.05 7.81 85.79
CA GLN A 4 -3.67 6.70 84.92
C GLN A 4 -4.13 7.04 83.50
N ILE A 5 -3.18 7.33 82.61
CA ILE A 5 -3.45 7.40 81.18
C ILE A 5 -3.60 5.96 80.71
N ARG A 6 -4.83 5.55 80.38
CA ARG A 6 -5.07 4.29 79.66
C ARG A 6 -4.65 4.51 78.22
N ASP A 7 -3.64 3.78 77.76
CA ASP A 7 -3.40 3.59 76.34
C ASP A 7 -4.65 2.95 75.72
N GLN A 8 -5.42 3.76 75.00
CA GLN A 8 -6.45 3.25 74.10
C GLN A 8 -5.72 2.77 72.84
N GLU A 9 -5.65 1.45 72.68
CA GLU A 9 -5.22 0.82 71.43
C GLU A 9 -6.08 1.38 70.29
N SER A 10 -5.45 2.13 69.40
CA SER A 10 -6.08 2.67 68.20
C SER A 10 -6.55 1.52 67.30
N HIS A 11 -7.84 1.20 67.33
CA HIS A 11 -8.50 0.20 66.47
C HIS A 11 -8.69 0.66 65.00
N LEU A 12 -7.98 1.69 64.56
CA LEU A 12 -7.96 2.05 63.15
C LEU A 12 -7.06 1.07 62.41
N GLN A 13 -7.66 -0.02 61.91
CA GLN A 13 -7.09 -0.78 60.81
C GLN A 13 -7.07 0.13 59.58
N VAL A 14 -6.00 0.90 59.44
CA VAL A 14 -5.66 1.52 58.17
C VAL A 14 -5.39 0.37 57.21
N PRO A 15 -6.13 0.22 56.09
CA PRO A 15 -5.84 -0.79 55.08
C PRO A 15 -4.42 -0.53 54.58
N ARG A 16 -3.48 -1.37 55.02
CA ARG A 16 -2.08 -1.26 54.65
C ARG A 16 -1.87 -1.96 53.31
N GLY A 17 -1.44 -1.17 52.33
CA GLY A 17 -0.66 -1.63 51.20
C GLY A 17 -1.47 -1.86 49.93
N ILE A 18 -1.20 -1.06 48.90
CA ILE A 18 -1.32 -1.56 47.54
C ILE A 18 -0.39 -2.78 47.46
N ASP A 19 -0.92 -3.92 47.00
CA ASP A 19 -0.19 -5.18 46.91
C ASP A 19 0.96 -5.02 45.91
N ALA A 20 2.19 -4.88 46.40
CA ALA A 20 3.37 -4.57 45.59
C ALA A 20 3.62 -5.64 44.52
N ASP A 21 3.29 -6.90 44.82
CA ASP A 21 3.43 -8.01 43.87
C ASP A 21 2.44 -7.87 42.71
N LYS A 22 1.22 -7.39 42.98
CA LYS A 22 0.23 -7.08 41.93
C LYS A 22 0.61 -5.87 41.09
N ILE A 23 1.26 -4.86 41.69
CA ILE A 23 1.76 -3.71 40.92
C ILE A 23 2.82 -4.20 39.93
N LEU A 24 3.78 -4.99 40.41
CA LEU A 24 4.87 -5.52 39.58
C LEU A 24 4.35 -6.41 38.45
N GLU A 25 3.38 -7.30 38.72
CA GLU A 25 2.74 -8.11 37.68
C GLU A 25 2.01 -7.25 36.63
N LEU A 26 1.37 -6.16 37.05
CA LEU A 26 0.72 -5.23 36.13
C LEU A 26 1.73 -4.45 35.29
N GLU A 27 2.85 -4.02 35.89
CA GLU A 27 3.93 -3.33 35.18
C GLU A 27 4.54 -4.22 34.09
N GLU A 28 4.84 -5.49 34.39
CA GLU A 28 5.33 -6.47 33.42
C GLU A 28 4.32 -6.69 32.27
N LYS A 29 3.03 -6.81 32.60
CA LYS A 29 1.98 -6.96 31.58
C LYS A 29 1.86 -5.73 30.69
N VAL A 30 1.98 -4.53 31.26
CA VAL A 30 1.95 -3.28 30.50
C VAL A 30 3.15 -3.20 29.57
N GLU A 31 4.36 -3.53 30.06
CA GLU A 31 5.56 -3.54 29.23
C GLU A 31 5.44 -4.52 28.06
N PHE A 32 5.00 -5.76 28.33
CA PHE A 32 4.74 -6.75 27.28
C PHE A 32 3.71 -6.30 26.24
N LEU A 33 2.64 -5.63 26.67
CA LEU A 33 1.63 -5.09 25.75
C LEU A 33 2.18 -3.92 24.93
N LEU A 34 3.03 -3.08 25.51
CA LEU A 34 3.69 -1.99 24.80
C LEU A 34 4.63 -2.52 23.71
N GLU A 35 5.41 -3.56 24.01
CA GLU A 35 6.26 -4.23 23.02
C GLU A 35 5.44 -4.81 21.86
N GLN A 36 4.31 -5.46 22.16
CA GLN A 36 3.41 -5.98 21.12
C GLN A 36 2.81 -4.88 20.26
N ILE A 37 2.38 -3.78 20.88
CA ILE A 37 1.85 -2.61 20.17
C ILE A 37 2.92 -2.05 19.23
N GLU A 38 4.16 -1.93 19.69
CA GLU A 38 5.25 -1.40 18.88
C GLU A 38 5.59 -2.32 17.71
N SER A 39 5.64 -3.63 17.95
CA SER A 39 5.82 -4.64 16.89
C SER A 39 4.71 -4.56 15.83
N LEU A 40 3.44 -4.44 16.26
CA LEU A 40 2.31 -4.31 15.34
C LEU A 40 2.35 -3.01 14.53
N LYS A 41 2.76 -1.89 15.14
CA LYS A 41 2.95 -0.62 14.41
C LYS A 41 4.01 -0.76 13.32
N GLN A 42 5.15 -1.37 13.64
CA GLN A 42 6.22 -1.60 12.68
C GLN A 42 5.76 -2.49 11.54
N TYR A 43 5.04 -3.57 11.86
CA TYR A 43 4.44 -4.47 10.87
C TYR A 43 3.46 -3.73 9.94
N LEU A 44 2.55 -2.93 10.50
CA LEU A 44 1.60 -2.14 9.72
C LEU A 44 2.29 -1.11 8.84
N CYS A 45 3.33 -0.44 9.35
CA CYS A 45 4.13 0.50 8.56
C CYS A 45 4.77 -0.19 7.35
N HIS A 46 5.37 -1.36 7.57
CA HIS A 46 5.96 -2.15 6.50
C HIS A 46 4.93 -2.60 5.46
N LYS A 47 3.78 -3.14 5.91
CA LYS A 47 2.69 -3.53 5.00
C LYS A 47 2.12 -2.37 4.20
N ASN A 48 2.00 -1.20 4.82
CA ASN A 48 1.54 0.00 4.13
C ASN A 48 2.54 0.44 3.05
N TYR A 49 3.84 0.34 3.33
CA TYR A 49 4.88 0.61 2.34
C TYR A 49 4.83 -0.39 1.17
N GLU A 50 4.71 -1.70 1.43
CA GLU A 50 4.56 -2.71 0.37
C GLU A 50 3.33 -2.44 -0.52
N LEU A 51 2.20 -2.06 0.10
CA LEU A 51 0.98 -1.73 -0.63
C LEU A 51 1.18 -0.52 -1.55
N GLN A 52 1.85 0.53 -1.07
CA GLN A 52 2.17 1.71 -1.89
C GLN A 52 3.05 1.37 -3.09
N GLN A 53 4.03 0.47 -2.94
CA GLN A 53 4.86 0.01 -4.04
C GLN A 53 4.01 -0.72 -5.10
N ILE A 54 3.13 -1.63 -4.68
CA ILE A 54 2.25 -2.37 -5.58
C ILE A 54 1.28 -1.43 -6.32
N GLU A 55 0.68 -0.46 -5.62
CA GLU A 55 -0.21 0.53 -6.24
C GLU A 55 0.53 1.37 -7.29
N GLN A 56 1.77 1.75 -7.00
CA GLN A 56 2.60 2.50 -7.93
C GLN A 56 2.95 1.67 -9.17
N GLU A 57 3.41 0.43 -8.99
CA GLU A 57 3.70 -0.49 -10.10
C GLU A 57 2.46 -0.73 -10.97
N LEU A 58 1.32 -1.03 -10.34
CA LEU A 58 0.04 -1.20 -11.05
C LEU A 58 -0.34 0.06 -11.84
N GLY A 59 -0.13 1.25 -11.26
CA GLY A 59 -0.35 2.52 -11.94
C GLY A 59 0.52 2.69 -13.19
N TYR A 60 1.81 2.36 -13.10
CA TYR A 60 2.72 2.41 -14.24
C TYR A 60 2.34 1.38 -15.31
N THR A 61 2.14 0.12 -14.95
CA THR A 61 1.76 -0.92 -15.90
C THR A 61 0.44 -0.61 -16.59
N ASN A 62 -0.56 -0.09 -15.87
CA ASN A 62 -1.82 0.33 -16.47
C ASN A 62 -1.63 1.50 -17.44
N LYS A 63 -0.75 2.44 -17.13
CA LYS A 63 -0.41 3.53 -18.05
C LYS A 63 0.28 2.99 -19.30
N GLU A 64 1.27 2.13 -19.16
CA GLU A 64 1.96 1.50 -20.30
C GLU A 64 1.00 0.70 -21.19
N LEU A 65 0.11 -0.09 -20.60
CA LEU A 65 -0.93 -0.82 -21.33
C LEU A 65 -1.88 0.13 -22.05
N ARG A 66 -2.29 1.23 -21.39
CA ARG A 66 -3.14 2.25 -22.00
C ARG A 66 -2.42 2.93 -23.16
N ASP A 67 -1.16 3.26 -23.02
CA ASP A 67 -0.36 3.91 -24.05
C ASP A 67 -0.11 2.96 -25.23
N ALA A 68 0.12 1.66 -24.98
CA ALA A 68 0.23 0.64 -26.01
C ALA A 68 -1.10 0.38 -26.75
N LEU A 69 -2.22 0.34 -26.03
CA LEU A 69 -3.54 0.16 -26.64
C LEU A 69 -4.03 1.41 -27.39
N ASN A 70 -3.67 2.61 -26.90
CA ASN A 70 -3.95 3.87 -27.57
C ASN A 70 -2.82 4.31 -28.50
N ALA A 71 -1.80 3.47 -28.72
CA ALA A 71 -0.79 3.70 -29.73
C ALA A 71 -1.53 3.93 -31.04
N LYS A 72 -1.29 5.10 -31.64
CA LYS A 72 -2.07 5.64 -32.77
C LYS A 72 -2.18 4.58 -33.87
N LEU A 73 -3.30 3.87 -33.88
CA LEU A 73 -3.74 3.09 -35.02
C LEU A 73 -4.30 4.09 -36.02
N LEU A 74 -3.88 4.00 -37.27
CA LEU A 74 -4.49 4.79 -38.34
C LEU A 74 -6.00 4.58 -38.28
N ASN A 75 -6.76 5.66 -38.16
CA ASN A 75 -8.21 5.53 -38.28
C ASN A 75 -8.57 5.11 -39.73
N ILE A 76 -9.77 4.60 -39.95
CA ILE A 76 -10.17 4.05 -41.27
C ILE A 76 -9.97 5.07 -42.40
N ASN A 77 -10.21 6.36 -42.16
CA ASN A 77 -10.01 7.39 -43.17
C ASN A 77 -8.53 7.60 -43.50
N GLU A 78 -7.67 7.64 -42.48
CA GLU A 78 -6.21 7.75 -42.67
C GLU A 78 -5.64 6.50 -43.35
N ALA A 79 -6.13 5.31 -42.99
CA ALA A 79 -5.76 4.05 -43.63
C ALA A 79 -6.22 4.00 -45.10
N MET A 80 -7.41 4.54 -45.41
CA MET A 80 -7.91 4.64 -46.78
C MET A 80 -7.09 5.61 -47.63
N GLU A 81 -6.72 6.78 -47.09
CA GLU A 81 -5.86 7.73 -47.81
C GLU A 81 -4.45 7.15 -48.03
N LEU A 82 -3.89 6.47 -47.04
CA LEU A 82 -2.64 5.73 -47.20
C LEU A 82 -2.74 4.66 -48.30
N ALA A 83 -3.82 3.87 -48.31
CA ALA A 83 -4.06 2.86 -49.33
C ALA A 83 -4.14 3.45 -50.73
N LYS A 84 -4.85 4.57 -50.91
CA LYS A 84 -4.92 5.28 -52.21
C LYS A 84 -3.55 5.74 -52.67
N ASN A 85 -2.76 6.34 -51.77
CA ASN A 85 -1.41 6.81 -52.09
C ASN A 85 -0.46 5.67 -52.47
N LEU A 86 -0.56 4.52 -51.78
CA LEU A 86 0.24 3.34 -52.10
C LEU A 86 -0.20 2.66 -53.40
N LEU A 87 -1.50 2.60 -53.68
CA LEU A 87 -2.03 2.08 -54.95
C LEU A 87 -1.66 2.96 -56.14
N ALA A 88 -1.47 4.26 -55.94
CA ALA A 88 -0.94 5.19 -56.93
C ALA A 88 0.59 5.05 -57.15
N SER A 89 1.28 4.28 -56.29
CA SER A 89 2.72 4.03 -56.43
C SER A 89 3.00 2.91 -57.43
N ASN A 90 4.14 2.95 -58.09
CA ASN A 90 4.58 1.93 -59.05
C ASN A 90 5.13 0.66 -58.36
N LYS A 91 4.80 0.44 -57.08
CA LYS A 91 5.32 -0.68 -56.29
C LYS A 91 4.56 -1.99 -56.59
N PRO A 92 5.22 -3.15 -56.46
CA PRO A 92 4.54 -4.44 -56.48
C PRO A 92 3.44 -4.53 -55.42
N THR A 93 2.32 -5.17 -55.74
CA THR A 93 1.17 -5.33 -54.83
C THR A 93 1.53 -5.96 -53.48
N LYS A 94 2.50 -6.89 -53.48
CA LYS A 94 3.01 -7.53 -52.26
C LYS A 94 3.62 -6.51 -51.29
N ASP A 95 4.36 -5.53 -51.83
CA ASP A 95 5.05 -4.51 -51.03
C ASP A 95 4.06 -3.48 -50.52
N ILE A 96 3.06 -3.12 -51.33
CA ILE A 96 1.93 -2.27 -50.92
C ILE A 96 1.16 -2.91 -49.76
N LEU A 97 0.82 -4.20 -49.85
CA LEU A 97 0.13 -4.93 -48.78
C LEU A 97 0.97 -5.00 -47.51
N ALA A 98 2.27 -5.26 -47.63
CA ALA A 98 3.17 -5.29 -46.48
C ALA A 98 3.27 -3.92 -45.79
N GLU A 99 3.44 -2.84 -46.55
CA GLU A 99 3.48 -1.47 -46.01
C GLU A 99 2.16 -1.06 -45.34
N LEU A 100 1.02 -1.44 -45.92
CA LEU A 100 -0.29 -1.15 -45.33
C LEU A 100 -0.49 -1.90 -44.01
N LEU A 101 -0.14 -3.18 -43.97
CA LEU A 101 -0.23 -3.99 -42.75
C LEU A 101 0.71 -3.47 -41.67
N ILE A 102 1.92 -3.04 -42.03
CA ILE A 102 2.85 -2.42 -41.09
C ILE A 102 2.29 -1.11 -40.54
N ALA A 103 1.74 -0.26 -41.41
CA ALA A 103 1.17 1.01 -40.98
C ALA A 103 -0.08 0.85 -40.09
N ILE A 104 -0.86 -0.22 -40.28
CA ILE A 104 -2.07 -0.50 -39.49
C ILE A 104 -1.73 -1.23 -38.18
N TYR A 105 -0.73 -2.13 -38.17
CA TYR A 105 -0.52 -3.06 -37.05
C TYR A 105 0.83 -2.93 -36.33
N SER A 106 1.79 -2.18 -36.88
CA SER A 106 3.14 -2.04 -36.30
C SER A 106 3.32 -0.78 -35.44
N SER A 107 2.24 -0.25 -34.85
CA SER A 107 2.34 0.76 -33.79
C SER A 107 2.81 0.10 -32.48
N TRP A 108 4.07 -0.34 -32.45
CA TRP A 108 4.77 -0.87 -31.28
C TRP A 108 6.15 -0.21 -31.18
#